data_AF-A0A1S3D891-F1
#
_entry.id   AF-A0A1S3D891-F1
#
_cell.length_a   1.000
_cell.length_b   1.000
_cell.length_c   1.000
_cell.angle_alpha   90.00
_cell.angle_beta   90.00
_cell.angle_gamma   90.00
#
_symmetry.space_group_name_H-M   'P 1'
#
loop_
_entity.id
_entity.type
_entity.pdbx_description
1 polymer ?
#
loop_
_entity_poly.entity_id
_entity_poly.type
_entity_poly.pdbx_seq_one_letter_code
_entity_poly.pdbx_strand_id
1 'polypeptide(L)'
;MPPRGIKAKSSQEEFKKTTRAKQPVVMTSEDEEDDEMQVDMMQEIKRLFKDFKQEIRNELKEFEKSLSFNSGKLDDVLLKMNEIQKNMNTINANQKKLEEENKELRLKIRQLEMAEDELEQYTRNKNLQIDGIPKEKEENLEEMVKEIGNKMEVVINNNDIDAIHRVPTRSKNNPEPIVVQFLTRKMRDNIIQKAKTKRINTKDLKMNGPEKPIYINEHLSRNRKLILFEARKKKYEKNYKFFYDF
;
A
#
# COMPACT_ATOMS: atom_id res chain seq x y z
N MET A 1 -38.64 33.31 -37.60
CA MET A 1 -38.62 34.08 -38.86
C MET A 1 -37.43 33.64 -39.70
N PRO A 2 -37.62 33.23 -40.97
CA PRO A 2 -36.56 32.74 -41.86
C PRO A 2 -36.07 33.82 -42.85
N PRO A 3 -34.86 33.71 -43.42
CA PRO A 3 -34.52 34.29 -44.71
C PRO A 3 -34.48 33.17 -45.78
N ARG A 4 -35.50 33.10 -46.65
CA ARG A 4 -35.57 33.69 -48.00
C ARG A 4 -34.61 33.04 -49.00
N GLY A 5 -35.21 32.28 -49.90
CA GLY A 5 -34.53 31.44 -50.87
C GLY A 5 -34.04 32.17 -52.12
N ILE A 6 -33.22 31.47 -52.88
CA ILE A 6 -32.79 31.87 -54.22
C ILE A 6 -33.10 30.71 -55.16
N LYS A 7 -33.97 30.99 -56.13
CA LYS A 7 -34.40 30.09 -57.20
C LYS A 7 -33.33 30.07 -58.30
N ALA A 8 -32.87 28.89 -58.70
CA ALA A 8 -32.14 28.73 -59.96
C ALA A 8 -33.17 28.61 -61.10
N LYS A 9 -33.26 29.65 -61.94
CA LYS A 9 -34.04 29.61 -63.19
C LYS A 9 -33.19 28.97 -64.28
N SER A 10 -33.71 27.90 -64.85
CA SER A 10 -33.38 27.41 -66.18
C SER A 10 -33.84 28.43 -67.24
N SER A 11 -32.94 28.85 -68.13
CA SER A 11 -33.32 29.55 -69.36
C SER A 11 -32.46 29.01 -70.49
N GLN A 12 -33.09 28.14 -71.27
CA GLN A 12 -32.82 27.90 -72.67
C GLN A 12 -33.24 29.15 -73.47
N GLU A 13 -32.43 29.59 -74.43
CA GLU A 13 -32.83 30.42 -75.58
C GLU A 13 -31.68 30.33 -76.59
N GLU A 14 -31.75 29.38 -77.52
CA GLU A 14 -32.39 29.46 -78.85
C GLU A 14 -31.47 30.01 -79.96
N PHE A 15 -31.24 29.09 -80.90
CA PHE A 15 -30.52 29.19 -82.15
C PHE A 15 -31.03 30.32 -83.06
N LYS A 16 -30.11 31.09 -83.65
CA LYS A 16 -30.35 31.72 -84.96
C LYS A 16 -29.60 30.94 -86.05
N LYS A 17 -30.38 30.25 -86.89
CA LYS A 17 -29.93 29.67 -88.17
C LYS A 17 -29.51 30.79 -89.12
N THR A 18 -28.27 30.74 -89.61
CA THR A 18 -27.88 31.41 -90.86
C THR A 18 -27.43 30.33 -91.82
N THR A 19 -28.24 30.14 -92.85
CA THR A 19 -27.99 29.25 -93.99
C THR A 19 -26.86 29.84 -94.83
N ARG A 20 -25.75 29.08 -95.00
CA ARG A 20 -24.81 29.32 -96.10
C ARG A 20 -24.67 28.02 -96.88
N ALA A 21 -25.06 28.09 -98.15
CA ALA A 21 -24.97 27.00 -99.11
C ALA A 21 -23.53 26.53 -99.26
N LYS A 22 -23.34 25.21 -99.34
CA LYS A 22 -22.07 24.56 -99.67
C LYS A 22 -21.63 24.96 -101.08
N GLN A 23 -20.35 25.32 -101.23
CA GLN A 23 -19.62 25.10 -102.46
C GLN A 23 -18.49 24.10 -102.19
N PRO A 24 -18.16 23.23 -103.16
CA PRO A 24 -17.28 22.07 -102.96
C PRO A 24 -15.81 22.44 -103.23
N VAL A 25 -14.94 21.41 -103.26
CA VAL A 25 -13.56 21.37 -103.82
C VAL A 25 -12.47 21.51 -102.74
N VAL A 26 -11.47 20.64 -102.57
CA VAL A 26 -11.03 19.36 -103.17
C VAL A 26 -10.16 18.70 -102.09
N MET A 27 -10.25 17.37 -101.90
CA MET A 27 -9.36 16.63 -101.00
C MET A 27 -7.97 16.57 -101.60
N THR A 28 -6.97 17.05 -100.88
CA THR A 28 -5.56 16.82 -101.18
C THR A 28 -5.05 15.63 -100.38
N SER A 29 -4.07 14.91 -100.92
CA SER A 29 -3.53 13.67 -100.34
C SER A 29 -2.86 13.83 -98.96
N GLU A 30 -2.71 15.06 -98.46
CA GLU A 30 -2.24 15.36 -97.09
C GLU A 30 -3.38 15.28 -96.05
N ASP A 31 -4.65 15.45 -96.46
CA ASP A 31 -5.81 15.46 -95.55
C ASP A 31 -6.23 14.05 -95.09
N GLU A 32 -5.92 13.00 -95.88
CA GLU A 32 -6.21 11.61 -95.49
C GLU A 32 -5.22 11.08 -94.43
N GLU A 33 -3.95 11.50 -94.46
CA GLU A 33 -2.95 11.11 -93.44
C GLU A 33 -3.19 11.82 -92.10
N ASP A 34 -3.63 13.09 -92.11
CA ASP A 34 -3.96 13.87 -90.90
C ASP A 34 -5.25 13.40 -90.19
N ASP A 35 -6.27 12.98 -90.94
CA ASP A 35 -7.49 12.37 -90.38
C ASP A 35 -7.21 10.97 -89.81
N GLU A 36 -6.33 10.18 -90.44
CA GLU A 36 -5.91 8.87 -89.92
C GLU A 36 -5.07 9.03 -88.63
N MET A 37 -4.20 10.03 -88.56
CA MET A 37 -3.44 10.39 -87.35
C MET A 37 -4.34 10.85 -86.20
N GLN A 38 -5.39 11.65 -86.46
CA GLN A 38 -6.34 12.06 -85.43
C GLN A 38 -7.20 10.90 -84.93
N VAL A 39 -7.60 9.99 -85.82
CA VAL A 39 -8.32 8.77 -85.44
C VAL A 39 -7.44 7.87 -84.58
N ASP A 40 -6.18 7.69 -84.93
CA ASP A 40 -5.21 6.89 -84.16
C ASP A 40 -4.94 7.51 -82.77
N MET A 41 -4.71 8.83 -82.71
CA MET A 41 -4.55 9.57 -81.45
C MET A 41 -5.80 9.46 -80.54
N MET A 42 -7.00 9.53 -81.11
CA MET A 42 -8.24 9.38 -80.36
C MET A 42 -8.49 7.93 -79.91
N GLN A 43 -8.04 6.94 -80.68
CA GLN A 43 -8.03 5.53 -80.25
C GLN A 43 -7.03 5.33 -79.10
N GLU A 44 -5.87 5.97 -79.15
CA GLU A 44 -4.85 5.88 -78.12
C GLU A 44 -5.27 6.57 -76.82
N ILE A 45 -5.89 7.75 -76.90
CA ILE A 45 -6.52 8.42 -75.73
C ILE A 45 -7.62 7.55 -75.13
N LYS A 46 -8.46 6.90 -75.96
CA LYS A 46 -9.49 5.96 -75.47
C LYS A 46 -8.85 4.74 -74.79
N ARG A 47 -7.73 4.24 -75.31
CA ARG A 47 -6.97 3.14 -74.69
C ARG A 47 -6.43 3.57 -73.33
N LEU A 48 -5.74 4.72 -73.25
CA LEU A 48 -5.22 5.27 -72.01
C LEU A 48 -6.31 5.51 -70.96
N PHE A 49 -7.47 6.07 -71.35
CA PHE A 49 -8.60 6.25 -70.44
C PHE A 49 -9.19 4.92 -69.96
N LYS A 50 -9.21 3.90 -70.82
CA LYS A 50 -9.67 2.56 -70.46
C LYS A 50 -8.71 1.91 -69.45
N ASP A 51 -7.42 2.04 -69.67
CA ASP A 51 -6.37 1.51 -68.79
C ASP A 51 -6.38 2.22 -67.44
N PHE A 52 -6.44 3.55 -67.43
CA PHE A 52 -6.57 4.37 -66.22
C PHE A 52 -7.84 4.02 -65.43
N LYS A 53 -8.98 3.84 -66.11
CA LYS A 53 -10.23 3.39 -65.47
C LYS A 53 -10.09 2.00 -64.88
N GLN A 54 -9.32 1.12 -65.51
CA GLN A 54 -9.08 -0.23 -65.00
C GLN A 54 -8.16 -0.21 -63.77
N GLU A 55 -7.12 0.62 -63.79
CA GLU A 55 -6.19 0.81 -62.69
C GLU A 55 -6.89 1.36 -61.44
N ILE A 56 -7.68 2.43 -61.58
CA ILE A 56 -8.51 2.96 -60.47
C ILE A 56 -9.46 1.89 -59.91
N ARG A 57 -10.09 1.08 -60.77
CA ARG A 57 -10.98 0.01 -60.28
C ARG A 57 -10.22 -1.05 -59.50
N ASN A 58 -8.98 -1.35 -59.88
CA ASN A 58 -8.15 -2.32 -59.17
C ASN A 58 -7.74 -1.76 -57.80
N GLU A 59 -7.27 -0.51 -57.74
CA GLU A 59 -6.93 0.16 -56.49
C GLU A 59 -8.13 0.28 -55.55
N LEU A 60 -9.31 0.65 -56.05
CA LEU A 60 -10.54 0.71 -55.24
C LEU A 60 -10.92 -0.66 -54.66
N LYS A 61 -10.71 -1.75 -55.40
CA LYS A 61 -10.96 -3.11 -54.89
C LYS A 61 -9.95 -3.51 -53.81
N GLU A 62 -8.69 -3.16 -53.97
CA GLU A 62 -7.66 -3.42 -52.94
C GLU A 62 -7.90 -2.57 -51.69
N PHE A 63 -8.33 -1.33 -51.86
CA PHE A 63 -8.73 -0.46 -50.78
C PHE A 63 -9.96 -1.01 -50.04
N GLU A 64 -10.99 -1.49 -50.76
CA GLU A 64 -12.19 -2.11 -50.16
C GLU A 64 -11.82 -3.35 -49.33
N LYS A 65 -10.94 -4.22 -49.85
CA LYS A 65 -10.42 -5.37 -49.10
C LYS A 65 -9.70 -4.94 -47.83
N SER A 66 -8.85 -3.91 -47.91
CA SER A 66 -8.10 -3.39 -46.76
C SER A 66 -9.04 -2.76 -45.72
N LEU A 67 -10.07 -2.04 -46.16
CA LEU A 67 -11.09 -1.45 -45.29
C LEU A 67 -11.90 -2.54 -44.57
N SER A 68 -12.31 -3.59 -45.29
CA SER A 68 -13.00 -4.74 -44.70
C SER A 68 -12.14 -5.47 -43.66
N PHE A 69 -10.86 -5.70 -43.97
CA PHE A 69 -9.91 -6.29 -43.03
C PHE A 69 -9.74 -5.44 -41.77
N ASN A 70 -9.56 -4.13 -41.93
CA ASN A 70 -9.44 -3.20 -40.81
C ASN A 70 -10.72 -3.12 -39.97
N SER A 71 -11.89 -3.16 -40.59
CA SER A 71 -13.18 -3.22 -39.88
C SER A 71 -13.25 -4.45 -38.97
N GLY A 72 -12.88 -5.63 -39.48
CA GLY A 72 -12.83 -6.85 -38.65
C GLY A 72 -11.84 -6.75 -37.50
N LYS A 73 -10.69 -6.09 -37.70
CA LYS A 73 -9.73 -5.82 -36.61
C LYS A 73 -10.27 -4.83 -35.58
N LEU A 74 -11.07 -3.85 -35.98
CA LEU A 74 -11.74 -2.95 -35.04
C LEU A 74 -12.76 -3.70 -34.17
N ASP A 75 -13.52 -4.62 -34.75
CA ASP A 75 -14.45 -5.46 -33.99
C ASP A 75 -13.71 -6.36 -32.98
N ASP A 76 -12.61 -6.99 -33.38
CA ASP A 76 -11.75 -7.77 -32.48
C ASP A 76 -11.22 -6.93 -31.30
N VAL A 77 -10.81 -5.68 -31.58
CA VAL A 77 -10.34 -4.74 -30.55
C VAL A 77 -11.47 -4.36 -29.60
N LEU A 78 -12.69 -4.10 -30.11
CA LEU A 78 -13.86 -3.79 -29.29
C LEU A 78 -14.21 -4.95 -28.35
N LEU A 79 -14.16 -6.20 -28.84
CA LEU A 79 -14.38 -7.39 -28.02
C LEU A 79 -13.36 -7.49 -26.88
N LYS A 80 -12.07 -7.36 -27.19
CA LYS A 80 -11.00 -7.39 -26.18
C LYS A 80 -11.12 -6.23 -25.19
N MET A 81 -11.51 -5.04 -25.65
CA MET A 81 -11.70 -3.88 -24.78
C MET A 81 -12.85 -4.10 -23.78
N ASN A 82 -13.94 -4.73 -24.22
CA ASN A 82 -15.03 -5.12 -23.33
C ASN A 82 -14.60 -6.18 -22.30
N GLU A 83 -13.79 -7.15 -22.70
CA GLU A 83 -13.22 -8.15 -21.77
C GLU A 83 -12.30 -7.51 -20.73
N ILE A 84 -11.40 -6.62 -21.17
CA ILE A 84 -10.54 -5.85 -20.27
C ILE A 84 -11.38 -5.03 -19.29
N GLN A 85 -12.43 -4.36 -19.76
CA GLN A 85 -13.32 -3.59 -18.90
C GLN A 85 -14.01 -4.45 -17.84
N LYS A 86 -14.47 -5.65 -18.22
CA LYS A 86 -15.04 -6.62 -17.27
C LYS A 86 -14.02 -7.05 -16.24
N ASN A 87 -12.82 -7.45 -16.68
CA ASN A 87 -11.74 -7.86 -15.79
C ASN A 87 -11.34 -6.74 -14.83
N MET A 88 -11.23 -5.50 -15.32
CA MET A 88 -10.94 -4.32 -14.51
C MET A 88 -11.99 -4.11 -13.41
N ASN A 89 -13.27 -4.25 -13.74
CA ASN A 89 -14.35 -4.14 -12.77
C ASN A 89 -14.26 -5.24 -11.69
N THR A 90 -13.99 -6.49 -12.09
CA THR A 90 -13.81 -7.61 -11.16
C THR A 90 -12.60 -7.41 -10.25
N ILE A 91 -11.46 -6.98 -10.80
CA ILE A 91 -10.24 -6.68 -10.03
C ILE A 91 -10.52 -5.57 -9.02
N ASN A 92 -11.15 -4.47 -9.44
CA ASN A 92 -11.50 -3.37 -8.55
C ASN A 92 -12.45 -3.81 -7.42
N ALA A 93 -13.42 -4.68 -7.71
CA ALA A 93 -14.31 -5.22 -6.70
C ALA A 93 -13.58 -6.10 -5.69
N ASN A 94 -12.67 -6.97 -6.16
CA ASN A 94 -11.88 -7.83 -5.30
C ASN A 94 -10.89 -7.03 -4.45
N GLN A 95 -10.25 -6.00 -5.03
CA GLN A 95 -9.35 -5.12 -4.31
C GLN A 95 -10.06 -4.44 -3.14
N LYS A 96 -11.26 -3.89 -3.35
CA LYS A 96 -12.05 -3.28 -2.26
C LYS A 96 -12.35 -4.27 -1.14
N LYS A 97 -12.78 -5.48 -1.48
CA LYS A 97 -13.04 -6.54 -0.48
C LYS A 97 -11.79 -6.89 0.31
N LEU A 98 -10.65 -7.04 -0.37
CA LEU A 98 -9.37 -7.33 0.27
C LEU A 98 -8.91 -6.19 1.18
N GLU A 99 -9.11 -4.94 0.77
CA GLU A 99 -8.78 -3.76 1.59
C GLU A 99 -9.66 -3.69 2.85
N GLU A 100 -10.96 -3.97 2.74
CA GLU A 100 -11.90 -4.05 3.85
C GLU A 100 -11.52 -5.17 4.83
N GLU A 101 -11.31 -6.39 4.33
CA GLU A 101 -10.90 -7.54 5.15
C GLU A 101 -9.55 -7.28 5.83
N ASN A 102 -8.57 -6.71 5.13
CA ASN A 102 -7.27 -6.38 5.70
C ASN A 102 -7.40 -5.35 6.84
N LYS A 103 -8.29 -4.36 6.68
CA LYS A 103 -8.59 -3.39 7.73
C LYS A 103 -9.22 -4.06 8.95
N GLU A 104 -10.18 -4.94 8.76
CA GLU A 104 -10.83 -5.70 9.84
C GLU A 104 -9.84 -6.61 10.57
N LEU A 105 -9.01 -7.35 9.84
CA LEU A 105 -7.97 -8.21 10.40
C LEU A 105 -6.95 -7.40 11.21
N ARG A 106 -6.50 -6.25 10.71
CA ARG A 106 -5.60 -5.36 11.47
C ARG A 106 -6.22 -4.85 12.76
N LEU A 107 -7.52 -4.51 12.73
CA LEU A 107 -8.24 -4.10 13.94
C LEU A 107 -8.33 -5.27 14.93
N LYS A 108 -8.63 -6.48 14.45
CA LYS A 108 -8.72 -7.66 15.30
C LYS A 108 -7.39 -8.04 15.92
N ILE A 109 -6.31 -8.00 15.15
CA ILE A 109 -4.94 -8.22 15.66
C ILE A 109 -4.63 -7.24 16.78
N ARG A 110 -4.88 -5.94 16.57
CA ARG A 110 -4.64 -4.92 17.61
C ARG A 110 -5.45 -5.21 18.88
N GLN A 111 -6.72 -5.60 18.75
CA GLN A 111 -7.55 -5.95 19.91
C GLN A 111 -7.01 -7.17 20.65
N LEU A 112 -6.53 -8.18 19.93
CA LEU A 112 -5.94 -9.38 20.52
C LEU A 112 -4.62 -9.06 21.22
N GLU A 113 -3.74 -8.26 20.61
CA GLU A 113 -2.49 -7.80 21.22
C GLU A 113 -2.74 -7.00 22.51
N MET A 114 -3.77 -6.15 22.52
CA MET A 114 -4.16 -5.40 23.73
C MET A 114 -4.68 -6.34 24.83
N ALA A 115 -5.55 -7.29 24.48
CA ALA A 115 -6.08 -8.26 25.44
C ALA A 115 -4.98 -9.19 25.98
N GLU A 116 -4.02 -9.59 25.13
CA GLU A 116 -2.85 -10.37 25.54
C GLU A 116 -1.98 -9.59 26.53
N ASP A 117 -1.67 -8.31 26.25
CA ASP A 117 -0.91 -7.46 27.19
C ASP A 117 -1.64 -7.29 28.53
N GLU A 118 -2.96 -7.10 28.50
CA GLU A 118 -3.78 -6.99 29.71
C GLU A 118 -3.73 -8.27 30.54
N LEU A 119 -3.87 -9.44 29.91
CA LEU A 119 -3.78 -10.74 30.58
C LEU A 119 -2.36 -11.00 31.12
N GLU A 120 -1.32 -10.73 30.33
CA GLU A 120 0.08 -10.85 30.75
C GLU A 120 0.33 -9.96 31.97
N GLN A 121 -0.12 -8.70 31.95
CA GLN A 121 0.04 -7.82 33.11
C GLN A 121 -0.81 -8.24 34.30
N TYR A 122 -2.03 -8.76 34.06
CA TYR A 122 -2.89 -9.25 35.12
C TYR A 122 -2.24 -10.40 35.88
N THR A 123 -1.60 -11.35 35.19
CA THR A 123 -0.86 -12.45 35.85
C THR A 123 0.35 -11.95 36.64
N ARG A 124 0.91 -10.79 36.29
CA ARG A 124 2.08 -10.17 36.95
C ARG A 124 1.72 -9.10 37.97
N ASN A 125 0.43 -8.82 38.21
CA ASN A 125 0.01 -7.71 39.05
C ASN A 125 0.38 -7.88 40.54
N LYS A 126 0.72 -9.10 40.97
CA LYS A 126 1.24 -9.43 42.30
C LYS A 126 2.76 -9.63 42.31
N ASN A 127 3.41 -9.48 41.15
CA ASN A 127 4.81 -9.79 41.00
C ASN A 127 5.66 -8.55 41.23
N LEU A 128 6.76 -8.76 41.95
CA LEU A 128 7.81 -7.80 42.21
C LEU A 128 9.07 -8.26 41.49
N GLN A 129 9.73 -7.35 40.78
CA GLN A 129 11.02 -7.62 40.15
C GLN A 129 12.12 -6.91 40.94
N ILE A 130 13.16 -7.64 41.29
CA ILE A 130 14.32 -7.15 42.03
C ILE A 130 15.55 -7.30 41.14
N ASP A 131 16.15 -6.18 40.77
CA ASP A 131 17.32 -6.09 39.91
C ASP A 131 18.57 -5.71 40.71
N GLY A 132 19.74 -6.15 40.24
CA GLY A 132 21.04 -5.70 40.78
C GLY A 132 21.68 -6.62 41.83
N ILE A 133 21.04 -7.74 42.16
CA ILE A 133 21.54 -8.72 43.11
C ILE A 133 22.40 -9.77 42.38
N PRO A 134 23.73 -9.85 42.66
CA PRO A 134 24.60 -10.89 42.11
C PRO A 134 24.11 -12.31 42.44
N LYS A 135 24.41 -13.26 41.57
CA LYS A 135 24.07 -14.68 41.78
C LYS A 135 25.14 -15.35 42.65
N GLU A 136 24.71 -15.99 43.73
CA GLU A 136 25.57 -16.81 44.58
C GLU A 136 25.29 -18.30 44.35
N LYS A 137 26.27 -19.18 44.61
CA LYS A 137 26.14 -20.62 44.33
C LYS A 137 25.06 -21.30 45.17
N GLU A 138 24.86 -20.84 46.39
CA GLU A 138 23.90 -21.37 47.36
C GLU A 138 23.04 -20.21 47.89
N GLU A 139 22.22 -19.65 47.00
CA GLU A 139 21.36 -18.53 47.36
C GLU A 139 20.02 -19.00 47.96
N ASN A 140 19.66 -18.43 49.12
CA ASN A 140 18.30 -18.55 49.66
C ASN A 140 17.50 -17.30 49.27
N LEU A 141 16.73 -17.41 48.19
CA LEU A 141 15.95 -16.30 47.66
C LEU A 141 14.86 -15.83 48.64
N GLU A 142 14.27 -16.74 49.42
CA GLU A 142 13.24 -16.39 50.42
C GLU A 142 13.81 -15.53 51.54
N GLU A 143 14.94 -15.94 52.12
CA GLU A 143 15.63 -15.17 53.16
C GLU A 143 16.06 -13.80 52.66
N MET A 144 16.58 -13.75 51.44
CA MET A 144 16.99 -12.50 50.80
C MET A 144 15.82 -11.55 50.61
N VAL A 145 14.66 -12.04 50.15
CA VAL A 145 13.45 -11.21 50.01
C VAL A 145 12.94 -10.73 51.36
N LYS A 146 13.00 -11.57 52.41
CA LYS A 146 12.67 -11.13 53.77
C LYS A 146 13.62 -10.05 54.28
N GLU A 147 14.91 -10.18 54.02
CA GLU A 147 15.90 -9.17 54.41
C GLU A 147 15.61 -7.84 53.69
N ILE A 148 15.32 -7.88 52.39
CA ILE A 148 14.85 -6.72 51.63
C ILE A 148 13.60 -6.15 52.27
N GLY A 149 12.59 -6.97 52.57
CA GLY A 149 11.37 -6.54 53.27
C GLY A 149 11.67 -5.81 54.58
N ASN A 150 12.52 -6.38 55.43
CA ASN A 150 12.95 -5.77 56.69
C ASN A 150 13.63 -4.42 56.46
N LYS A 151 14.50 -4.31 55.44
CA LYS A 151 15.10 -3.02 55.06
C LYS A 151 14.05 -2.03 54.57
N MET A 152 12.97 -2.48 53.95
CA MET A 152 11.85 -1.62 53.52
C MET A 152 10.80 -1.38 54.62
N GLU A 153 11.03 -1.86 55.85
CA GLU A 153 10.08 -1.80 56.97
C GLU A 153 8.75 -2.50 56.65
N VAL A 154 8.81 -3.59 55.88
CA VAL A 154 7.68 -4.46 55.54
C VAL A 154 8.01 -5.88 55.99
N VAL A 155 7.23 -6.41 56.93
CA VAL A 155 7.39 -7.80 57.39
C VAL A 155 6.87 -8.75 56.33
N ILE A 156 7.74 -9.62 55.80
CA ILE A 156 7.40 -10.64 54.80
C ILE A 156 7.50 -12.01 55.46
N ASN A 157 6.41 -12.78 55.45
CA ASN A 157 6.41 -14.16 55.92
C ASN A 157 6.50 -15.13 54.74
N ASN A 158 6.85 -16.39 55.01
CA ASN A 158 6.87 -17.43 53.97
C ASN A 158 5.49 -17.60 53.32
N ASN A 159 4.44 -17.49 54.13
CA ASN A 159 3.06 -17.61 53.65
C ASN A 159 2.64 -16.45 52.74
N ASP A 160 3.39 -15.35 52.66
CA ASP A 160 3.08 -14.22 51.78
C ASP A 160 3.61 -14.43 50.36
N ILE A 161 4.56 -15.37 50.17
CA ILE A 161 5.23 -15.67 48.91
C ILE A 161 4.58 -16.90 48.28
N ASP A 162 4.11 -16.73 47.05
CA ASP A 162 3.50 -17.79 46.23
C ASP A 162 4.56 -18.50 45.37
N ALA A 163 5.46 -17.73 44.75
CA ALA A 163 6.56 -18.25 43.96
C ALA A 163 7.74 -17.28 43.94
N ILE A 164 8.95 -17.80 43.86
CA ILE A 164 10.17 -17.00 43.75
C ILE A 164 11.19 -17.69 42.85
N HIS A 165 11.78 -16.94 41.92
CA HIS A 165 12.78 -17.48 41.00
C HIS A 165 13.60 -16.36 40.35
N ARG A 166 14.77 -16.70 39.82
CA ARG A 166 15.51 -15.82 38.91
C ARG A 166 14.96 -15.94 37.49
N VAL A 167 14.86 -14.81 36.80
CA VAL A 167 14.45 -14.77 35.39
C VAL A 167 15.69 -14.63 34.51
N PRO A 168 15.89 -15.52 33.52
CA PRO A 168 17.02 -15.43 32.60
C PRO A 168 17.06 -14.08 31.89
N THR A 169 18.24 -13.48 31.81
CA THR A 169 18.46 -12.22 31.11
C THR A 169 19.42 -12.43 29.93
N ARG A 170 19.20 -11.67 28.85
CA ARG A 170 20.12 -11.65 27.70
C ARG A 170 21.39 -10.83 27.99
N SER A 171 21.37 -10.01 29.04
CA SER A 171 22.51 -9.17 29.42
C SER A 171 23.59 -10.03 30.09
N LYS A 172 24.81 -10.03 29.54
CA LYS A 172 25.96 -10.68 30.19
C LYS A 172 26.50 -9.87 31.38
N ASN A 173 26.22 -8.57 31.41
CA ASN A 173 26.80 -7.65 32.39
C ASN A 173 25.90 -7.45 33.62
N ASN A 174 24.60 -7.71 33.48
CA ASN A 174 23.64 -7.55 34.58
C ASN A 174 23.27 -8.92 35.13
N PRO A 175 23.15 -9.05 36.46
CA PRO A 175 22.68 -10.30 37.05
C PRO A 175 21.23 -10.60 36.63
N GLU A 176 20.88 -11.88 36.62
CA GLU A 176 19.50 -12.34 36.43
C GLU A 176 18.60 -11.76 37.53
N PRO A 177 17.54 -11.00 37.19
CA PRO A 177 16.66 -10.43 38.20
C PRO A 177 15.88 -11.51 38.94
N ILE A 178 15.55 -11.23 40.19
CA ILE A 178 14.67 -12.09 41.00
C ILE A 178 13.23 -11.60 40.80
N VAL A 179 12.33 -12.52 40.48
CA VAL A 179 10.89 -12.26 40.47
C VAL A 179 10.26 -12.98 41.64
N VAL A 180 9.49 -12.23 42.41
CA VAL A 180 8.72 -12.72 43.56
C VAL A 180 7.25 -12.50 43.27
N GLN A 181 6.45 -13.56 43.32
CA GLN A 181 5.00 -13.50 43.27
C GLN A 181 4.47 -13.55 44.70
N PHE A 182 3.75 -12.49 45.10
CA PHE A 182 3.08 -12.44 46.40
C PHE A 182 1.64 -12.96 46.30
N LEU A 183 1.06 -13.39 47.42
CA LEU A 183 -0.36 -13.78 47.44
C LEU A 183 -1.30 -12.60 47.16
N THR A 184 -0.93 -11.40 47.62
CA THR A 184 -1.76 -10.20 47.51
C THR A 184 -1.04 -9.06 46.80
N ARG A 185 -1.79 -8.32 45.95
CA ARG A 185 -1.29 -7.11 45.29
C ARG A 185 -0.92 -6.02 46.30
N LYS A 186 -1.66 -5.94 47.42
CA LYS A 186 -1.41 -4.97 48.50
C LYS A 186 0.00 -5.10 49.08
N MET A 187 0.48 -6.32 49.26
CA MET A 187 1.83 -6.59 49.77
C MET A 187 2.89 -6.05 48.80
N ARG A 188 2.77 -6.40 47.51
CA ARG A 188 3.61 -5.90 46.43
C ARG A 188 3.60 -4.36 46.39
N ASP A 189 2.42 -3.73 46.41
CA ASP A 189 2.26 -2.28 46.32
C ASP A 189 2.91 -1.55 47.51
N ASN A 190 2.79 -2.10 48.73
CA ASN A 190 3.40 -1.52 49.92
C ASN A 190 4.93 -1.48 49.81
N ILE A 191 5.54 -2.60 49.37
CA ILE A 191 7.00 -2.68 49.16
C ILE A 191 7.45 -1.66 48.10
N ILE A 192 6.70 -1.52 47.00
CA ILE A 192 7.04 -0.56 45.93
C ILE A 192 6.92 0.89 46.40
N GLN A 193 5.89 1.22 47.16
CA GLN A 193 5.76 2.57 47.73
C GLN A 193 6.96 2.92 48.62
N LYS A 194 7.40 1.98 49.46
CA LYS A 194 8.61 2.13 50.26
C LYS A 194 9.87 2.25 49.39
N ALA A 195 9.94 1.53 48.27
CA ALA A 195 11.07 1.61 47.33
C ALA A 195 11.19 2.94 46.59
N LYS A 196 10.09 3.70 46.45
CA LYS A 196 10.15 5.05 45.88
C LYS A 196 10.88 6.04 46.80
N THR A 197 10.88 5.82 48.11
CA THR A 197 11.49 6.73 49.09
C THR A 197 12.80 6.20 49.67
N LYS A 198 12.96 4.88 49.77
CA LYS A 198 14.13 4.20 50.34
C LYS A 198 14.89 3.43 49.27
N ARG A 199 16.17 3.76 49.11
CA ARG A 199 17.08 3.03 48.21
C ARG A 199 17.89 2.05 49.04
N ILE A 200 18.13 0.87 48.47
CA ILE A 200 18.94 -0.20 49.05
C ILE A 200 20.08 -0.58 48.12
N ASN A 201 21.15 -1.11 48.67
CA ASN A 201 22.32 -1.60 47.93
C ASN A 201 22.74 -3.00 48.41
N THR A 202 23.73 -3.59 47.74
CA THR A 202 24.26 -4.92 48.09
C THR A 202 24.88 -5.01 49.50
N LYS A 203 25.40 -3.91 50.04
CA LYS A 203 25.92 -3.88 51.42
C LYS A 203 24.81 -3.96 52.46
N ASP A 204 23.64 -3.41 52.17
CA ASP A 204 22.48 -3.51 53.07
C ASP A 204 22.08 -4.96 53.31
N LEU A 205 22.26 -5.82 52.30
CA LEU A 205 22.03 -7.27 52.35
C LEU A 205 23.27 -8.07 52.77
N LYS A 206 24.30 -7.41 53.32
CA LYS A 206 25.55 -8.01 53.78
C LYS A 206 26.25 -8.89 52.72
N MET A 207 26.03 -8.61 51.44
CA MET A 207 26.65 -9.36 50.36
C MET A 207 28.13 -8.97 50.22
N ASN A 208 28.95 -9.94 49.88
CA ASN A 208 30.37 -9.71 49.62
C ASN A 208 30.58 -9.02 48.27
N GLY A 209 31.51 -8.06 48.21
CA GLY A 209 31.93 -7.41 46.96
C GLY A 209 31.60 -5.92 46.87
N PRO A 210 31.63 -5.34 45.65
CA PRO A 210 31.42 -3.92 45.46
C PRO A 210 29.98 -3.51 45.76
N GLU A 211 29.83 -2.31 46.32
CA GLU A 211 28.53 -1.70 46.56
C GLU A 211 27.83 -1.42 45.23
N LYS A 212 26.68 -2.06 45.02
CA LYS A 212 25.84 -1.87 43.83
C LYS A 212 24.41 -1.55 44.26
N PRO A 213 23.73 -0.63 43.56
CA PRO A 213 22.34 -0.33 43.84
C PRO A 213 21.45 -1.54 43.50
N ILE A 214 20.45 -1.78 44.34
CA ILE A 214 19.39 -2.75 44.11
C ILE A 214 18.13 -1.98 43.74
N TYR A 215 17.46 -2.39 42.67
CA TYR A 215 16.25 -1.76 42.19
C TYR A 215 15.06 -2.68 42.40
N ILE A 216 14.02 -2.15 43.03
CA ILE A 216 12.75 -2.83 43.26
C ILE A 216 11.71 -2.22 42.34
N ASN A 217 11.19 -3.01 41.42
CA ASN A 217 10.32 -2.56 40.34
C ASN A 217 9.04 -3.41 40.25
N GLU A 218 8.01 -2.83 39.64
CA GLU A 218 6.86 -3.62 39.19
C GLU A 218 7.28 -4.60 38.09
N HIS A 219 6.78 -5.83 38.15
CA HIS A 219 6.98 -6.76 37.06
C HIS A 219 6.01 -6.44 35.91
N LEU A 220 6.49 -5.62 34.97
CA LEU A 220 5.71 -5.20 33.82
C LEU A 220 5.79 -6.19 32.64
N SER A 221 4.75 -6.23 31.81
CA SER A 221 4.75 -6.86 30.47
C SER A 221 5.85 -6.27 29.59
N ARG A 222 6.25 -6.99 28.53
CA ARG A 222 7.28 -6.50 27.61
C ARG A 222 6.88 -5.17 26.97
N ASN A 223 5.63 -5.06 26.54
CA ASN A 223 5.12 -3.86 25.88
C ASN A 223 5.10 -2.67 26.84
N ARG A 224 4.61 -2.87 28.08
CA ARG A 224 4.62 -1.82 29.11
C ARG A 224 6.02 -1.40 29.53
N LYS A 225 6.98 -2.33 29.60
CA LYS A 225 8.41 -2.01 29.81
C LYS A 225 8.95 -1.12 28.70
N LEU A 226 8.62 -1.41 27.43
CA LEU A 226 9.02 -0.59 26.29
C LEU A 226 8.42 0.81 26.36
N ILE A 227 7.11 0.92 26.61
CA ILE A 227 6.42 2.19 26.76
C ILE A 227 7.05 3.02 27.90
N LEU A 228 7.30 2.40 29.06
CA LEU A 228 7.95 3.07 30.19
C LEU A 228 9.35 3.56 29.84
N PHE A 229 10.13 2.77 29.11
CA PHE A 229 11.46 3.15 28.64
C PHE A 229 11.40 4.35 27.69
N GLU A 230 10.54 4.30 26.67
CA GLU A 230 10.37 5.38 25.70
C GLU A 230 9.87 6.66 26.37
N ALA A 231 8.92 6.55 27.29
CA ALA A 231 8.40 7.67 28.05
C ALA A 231 9.48 8.33 28.91
N ARG A 232 10.30 7.53 29.61
CA ARG A 232 11.47 8.02 30.37
C ARG A 232 12.48 8.69 29.45
N LYS A 233 12.81 8.08 28.30
CA LYS A 233 13.72 8.67 27.31
C LYS A 233 13.23 10.05 26.86
N LYS A 234 11.95 10.16 26.50
CA LYS A 234 11.33 11.42 26.06
C LYS A 234 11.29 12.47 27.17
N LYS A 235 11.11 12.06 28.43
CA LYS A 235 11.21 12.95 29.60
C LYS A 235 12.57 13.63 29.66
N TYR A 236 13.65 12.86 29.49
CA TYR A 236 15.02 13.40 29.49
C TYR A 236 15.28 14.28 28.28
N GLU A 237 14.88 13.85 27.08
CA GLU A 237 15.06 14.63 25.85
C GLU A 237 14.34 16.00 25.89
N LYS A 238 13.19 16.06 26.56
CA LYS A 238 12.37 17.28 26.68
C LYS A 238 12.55 18.03 27.99
N ASN A 239 13.46 17.58 28.87
CA ASN A 239 13.70 18.16 30.20
C ASN A 239 12.42 18.33 31.04
N TYR A 240 11.48 17.38 30.96
CA TYR A 240 10.28 17.43 31.79
C TYR A 240 10.58 17.13 33.26
N LYS A 241 10.04 17.95 34.17
CA LYS A 241 10.24 17.81 35.62
C LYS A 241 9.58 16.55 36.18
N PHE A 242 8.35 16.28 35.77
CA PHE A 242 7.54 15.17 36.28
C PHE A 242 7.18 14.17 35.19
N PHE A 243 7.04 12.92 35.60
CA PHE A 243 6.48 11.81 34.81
C PHE A 243 5.67 10.97 35.79
N TYR A 244 4.41 10.70 35.46
CA TYR A 244 3.54 9.84 36.25
C TYR A 244 3.41 8.50 35.53
N ASP A 245 3.79 7.43 36.23
CA ASP A 245 3.49 6.06 35.87
C ASP A 245 2.08 5.67 36.36
N PHE A 246 1.34 4.91 35.55
CA PHE A 246 -0.01 4.41 35.85
C PHE A 246 0.04 3.03 36.54
#